data_AF-A0A419EEQ3-F1
#
_entry.id   AF-A0A419EEQ3-F1
#
_cell.length_a   1.000
_cell.length_b   1.000
_cell.length_c   1.000
_cell.angle_alpha   90.00
_cell.angle_beta   90.00
_cell.angle_gamma   90.00
#
_symmetry.space_group_name_H-M   'P 1'
#
loop_
_entity.id
_entity.type
_entity.pdbx_description
1 polymer ?
#
loop_
_entity_poly.entity_id
_entity_poly.type
_entity_poly.pdbx_seq_one_letter_code
_entity_poly.pdbx_strand_id
1 'polypeptide(L)'
;MPKTSSCTPPDWRFFCSSLTPAGIPVPAHGDMVSPPFLLEKTMSQTLRNLQKSRQGDTANQRNTANVVPFPAMLVQFKGEIARALPKHLNPERMTRTALTAFRLNPKLSETDPRSVFAAVIQACQLGLEVGLMGEAHLVPFGSQCQLIPGYQGLMKLARNSGFVQDIYPHEVRINDKFDIVLGLNRTLMHEPLKKNGFPAGDEERGQIIGFYAVAVFKDGGRTFLAMSKEQVEQVRNNSRGYQMAKKYRKESTWDTHFIPMGLKTVIRRLCNLLPKSPELALALAMDEMHERGETQNIGIADAINGSWAPVIDDEPGEQDADVQGQDNIVSTPVREVGGKLGATLATIGNAASVGELDEVFLRAEDSFEGNELEQLLIAYRRRKDALNNTSSRVCDIFGEAEK
;
A
#
# COMPACT_ATOMS: atom_id res chain seq x y z
N MET A 1 -43.33 48.28 39.54
CA MET A 1 -43.03 49.44 38.66
C MET A 1 -41.67 50.00 39.07
N PRO A 2 -40.90 50.65 38.18
CA PRO A 2 -40.80 50.53 36.71
C PRO A 2 -39.35 50.16 36.25
N LYS A 3 -39.15 49.47 35.10
CA LYS A 3 -38.52 49.98 33.84
C LYS A 3 -36.96 50.22 33.90
N THR A 4 -36.12 49.95 32.88
CA THR A 4 -36.33 49.56 31.45
C THR A 4 -35.02 49.10 30.77
N SER A 5 -35.14 48.23 29.73
CA SER A 5 -34.33 48.13 28.47
C SER A 5 -32.78 48.04 28.51
N SER A 6 -32.06 47.34 27.63
CA SER A 6 -32.33 46.64 26.36
C SER A 6 -31.41 45.38 26.25
N CYS A 7 -31.23 44.62 25.16
CA CYS A 7 -31.70 44.68 23.76
C CYS A 7 -31.93 43.26 23.18
N THR A 8 -31.67 43.05 21.88
CA THR A 8 -32.01 41.83 21.10
C THR A 8 -30.84 41.17 20.36
N PRO A 9 -31.00 39.89 19.97
CA PRO A 9 -30.50 39.35 18.71
C PRO A 9 -31.64 38.80 17.81
N PRO A 10 -31.53 38.87 16.47
CA PRO A 10 -32.38 38.15 15.52
C PRO A 10 -31.64 36.98 14.84
N ASP A 11 -32.23 36.12 13.99
CA ASP A 11 -33.58 35.55 13.86
C ASP A 11 -33.55 34.64 12.61
N TRP A 12 -34.09 33.40 12.67
CA TRP A 12 -34.47 32.62 11.47
C TRP A 12 -35.18 31.29 11.81
N ARG A 13 -36.52 31.28 11.79
CA ARG A 13 -37.35 30.09 11.44
C ARG A 13 -38.67 30.55 10.84
N PHE A 14 -39.18 29.80 9.85
CA PHE A 14 -40.57 29.33 9.65
C PHE A 14 -40.66 28.81 8.18
N PHE A 15 -40.83 27.52 7.87
CA PHE A 15 -41.92 26.52 8.07
C PHE A 15 -42.98 26.50 6.93
N CYS A 16 -43.57 25.31 6.70
CA CYS A 16 -44.13 24.85 5.42
C CYS A 16 -45.64 25.02 5.17
N SER A 17 -46.00 25.00 3.88
CA SER A 17 -47.22 24.44 3.24
C SER A 17 -48.60 25.03 3.60
N SER A 18 -49.51 25.28 2.63
CA SER A 18 -50.22 24.20 1.92
C SER A 18 -51.26 24.68 0.87
N LEU A 19 -51.64 23.75 -0.01
CA LEU A 19 -52.93 23.60 -0.75
C LEU A 19 -53.27 24.44 -2.01
N THR A 20 -53.79 23.69 -3.00
CA THR A 20 -54.26 23.97 -4.38
C THR A 20 -55.79 23.71 -4.48
N PRO A 21 -56.48 23.59 -5.65
CA PRO A 21 -56.30 24.07 -7.05
C PRO A 21 -57.59 24.71 -7.68
N ALA A 22 -57.52 25.10 -8.98
CA ALA A 22 -58.44 24.72 -10.10
C ALA A 22 -58.97 25.86 -11.03
N GLY A 23 -59.02 25.61 -12.35
CA GLY A 23 -59.78 26.41 -13.34
C GLY A 23 -59.11 26.64 -14.72
N ILE A 24 -59.74 26.20 -15.82
CA ILE A 24 -59.36 26.32 -17.26
C ILE A 24 -60.66 26.56 -18.08
N PRO A 25 -60.76 27.48 -19.08
CA PRO A 25 -60.65 27.14 -20.53
C PRO A 25 -60.25 28.28 -21.54
N VAL A 26 -60.36 27.98 -22.86
CA VAL A 26 -59.84 28.63 -24.11
C VAL A 26 -60.88 28.42 -25.28
N PRO A 27 -60.72 28.85 -26.59
CA PRO A 27 -59.70 29.64 -27.34
C PRO A 27 -60.26 30.72 -28.35
N ALA A 28 -59.40 31.39 -29.15
CA ALA A 28 -59.72 32.03 -30.46
C ALA A 28 -58.43 32.15 -31.35
N HIS A 29 -58.25 31.40 -32.46
CA HIS A 29 -58.61 31.69 -33.89
C HIS A 29 -57.48 32.34 -34.74
N GLY A 30 -57.20 31.80 -35.94
CA GLY A 30 -56.24 32.40 -36.91
C GLY A 30 -55.56 31.46 -37.95
N ASP A 31 -56.35 30.86 -38.86
CA ASP A 31 -56.08 30.53 -40.30
C ASP A 31 -54.87 29.69 -40.83
N MET A 32 -55.13 29.05 -41.99
CA MET A 32 -54.23 28.16 -42.75
C MET A 32 -53.83 28.74 -44.13
N VAL A 33 -52.60 28.52 -44.60
CA VAL A 33 -52.25 28.37 -46.06
C VAL A 33 -51.02 27.44 -46.22
N SER A 34 -50.84 26.80 -47.38
CA SER A 34 -49.69 25.95 -47.79
C SER A 34 -49.64 25.87 -49.34
N PRO A 35 -48.62 25.25 -50.00
CA PRO A 35 -47.15 25.25 -49.85
C PRO A 35 -46.49 25.77 -51.19
N PRO A 36 -45.18 25.54 -51.58
CA PRO A 36 -44.65 24.22 -52.00
C PRO A 36 -43.11 23.94 -51.85
N PHE A 37 -42.75 22.66 -51.92
CA PHE A 37 -41.50 22.02 -52.46
C PHE A 37 -40.11 22.71 -52.36
N LEU A 38 -39.14 22.10 -51.65
CA LEU A 38 -37.84 21.60 -52.19
C LEU A 38 -36.89 20.97 -51.12
N LEU A 39 -35.93 20.20 -51.64
CA LEU A 39 -34.95 19.25 -51.08
C LEU A 39 -34.26 19.43 -49.68
N GLU A 40 -34.02 18.26 -49.07
CA GLU A 40 -32.81 17.75 -48.37
C GLU A 40 -32.38 18.15 -46.93
N LYS A 41 -32.40 17.10 -46.08
CA LYS A 41 -31.33 16.65 -45.14
C LYS A 41 -30.86 17.58 -44.01
N THR A 42 -31.74 17.83 -43.03
CA THR A 42 -31.34 18.22 -41.65
C THR A 42 -32.04 17.39 -40.56
N MET A 43 -31.88 16.06 -40.62
CA MET A 43 -32.23 15.12 -39.55
C MET A 43 -31.12 14.06 -39.44
N SER A 44 -30.61 13.66 -38.28
CA SER A 44 -30.69 14.20 -36.92
C SER A 44 -29.47 13.64 -36.17
N GLN A 45 -28.60 14.52 -35.66
CA GLN A 45 -27.47 14.08 -34.79
C GLN A 45 -28.00 13.55 -33.44
N THR A 46 -29.14 14.06 -32.99
CA THR A 46 -29.86 13.64 -31.79
C THR A 46 -30.30 12.16 -31.84
N LEU A 47 -30.81 11.66 -32.97
CA LEU A 47 -31.18 10.24 -33.12
C LEU A 47 -29.95 9.30 -33.10
N ARG A 48 -28.83 9.72 -33.71
CA ARG A 48 -27.58 8.94 -33.68
C ARG A 48 -26.99 8.83 -32.27
N ASN A 49 -27.10 9.88 -31.46
CA ASN A 49 -26.64 9.85 -30.07
C ASN A 49 -27.56 9.00 -29.17
N LEU A 50 -28.88 9.00 -29.42
CA LEU A 50 -29.86 8.15 -28.73
C LEU A 50 -29.75 6.64 -29.06
N GLN A 51 -29.24 6.27 -30.24
CA GLN A 51 -28.90 4.88 -30.54
C GLN A 51 -27.59 4.45 -29.85
N LYS A 52 -26.56 5.30 -29.82
CA LYS A 52 -25.31 4.98 -29.12
C LYS A 52 -25.49 4.78 -27.61
N SER A 53 -26.34 5.58 -26.95
CA SER A 53 -26.65 5.39 -25.52
C SER A 53 -27.53 4.17 -25.21
N ARG A 54 -28.09 3.49 -26.23
CA ARG A 54 -28.85 2.24 -26.06
C ARG A 54 -28.04 0.97 -26.31
N GLN A 55 -26.86 1.06 -26.92
CA GLN A 55 -26.02 -0.10 -27.25
C GLN A 55 -24.67 -0.13 -26.53
N GLY A 56 -24.31 0.90 -25.74
CA GLY A 56 -23.04 0.96 -25.00
C GLY A 56 -23.02 0.32 -23.60
N ASP A 57 -24.16 0.27 -22.90
CA ASP A 57 -24.15 0.11 -21.42
C ASP A 57 -24.45 -1.30 -20.88
N THR A 58 -24.98 -2.23 -21.69
CA THR A 58 -25.47 -3.53 -21.19
C THR A 58 -24.41 -4.63 -21.04
N ALA A 59 -23.22 -4.46 -21.62
CA ALA A 59 -22.13 -5.43 -21.47
C ALA A 59 -21.27 -5.16 -20.21
N ASN A 60 -20.92 -3.90 -19.96
CA ASN A 60 -19.92 -3.56 -18.94
C ASN A 60 -20.49 -3.34 -17.52
N GLN A 61 -21.81 -3.17 -17.38
CA GLN A 61 -22.46 -3.04 -16.06
C GLN A 61 -22.66 -4.36 -15.32
N ARG A 62 -22.50 -5.52 -15.98
CA ARG A 62 -22.71 -6.83 -15.34
C ARG A 62 -21.56 -7.26 -14.43
N ASN A 63 -20.34 -6.72 -14.61
CA ASN A 63 -19.17 -7.07 -13.79
C ASN A 63 -18.94 -6.13 -12.59
N THR A 64 -19.59 -4.96 -12.53
CA THR A 64 -19.51 -4.04 -11.39
C THR A 64 -20.57 -4.31 -10.32
N ALA A 65 -21.61 -5.10 -10.64
CA ALA A 65 -22.76 -5.36 -9.78
C ALA A 65 -22.49 -6.23 -8.53
N ASN A 66 -21.25 -6.71 -8.31
CA ASN A 66 -20.92 -7.64 -7.23
C ASN A 66 -19.63 -7.27 -6.46
N VAL A 67 -19.29 -5.98 -6.38
CA VAL A 67 -18.24 -5.48 -5.48
C VAL A 67 -18.80 -5.41 -4.06
N VAL A 68 -18.59 -6.47 -3.27
CA VAL A 68 -19.00 -6.52 -1.86
C VAL A 68 -18.28 -5.41 -1.09
N PRO A 69 -18.99 -4.49 -0.40
CA PRO A 69 -18.36 -3.40 0.32
C PRO A 69 -17.60 -3.94 1.55
N PHE A 70 -16.49 -3.30 1.92
CA PHE A 70 -15.60 -3.76 3.00
C PHE A 70 -16.33 -4.11 4.32
N PRO A 71 -17.30 -3.31 4.83
CA PRO A 71 -18.06 -3.68 6.03
C PRO A 71 -18.87 -4.98 5.91
N ALA A 72 -19.32 -5.35 4.70
CA ALA A 72 -20.01 -6.62 4.47
C ALA A 72 -19.01 -7.80 4.38
N MET A 73 -17.83 -7.58 3.79
CA MET A 73 -16.77 -8.60 3.79
C MET A 73 -16.27 -8.94 5.20
N LEU A 74 -16.17 -7.96 6.11
CA LEU A 74 -15.86 -8.21 7.52
C LEU A 74 -16.84 -9.17 8.20
N VAL A 75 -18.13 -9.13 7.84
CA VAL A 75 -19.16 -10.05 8.35
C VAL A 75 -19.04 -11.41 7.67
N GLN A 76 -18.89 -11.43 6.34
CA GLN A 76 -18.79 -12.64 5.52
C GLN A 76 -17.57 -13.51 5.90
N PHE A 77 -16.41 -12.88 6.10
CA PHE A 77 -15.14 -13.57 6.35
C PHE A 77 -14.73 -13.56 7.83
N LYS A 78 -15.68 -13.37 8.76
CA LYS A 78 -15.41 -13.39 10.21
C LYS A 78 -14.70 -14.68 10.67
N GLY A 79 -15.01 -15.82 10.04
CA GLY A 79 -14.35 -17.11 10.30
C GLY A 79 -12.87 -17.13 9.91
N GLU A 80 -12.49 -16.42 8.85
CA GLU A 80 -11.08 -16.30 8.41
C GLU A 80 -10.30 -15.34 9.33
N ILE A 81 -10.91 -14.22 9.73
CA ILE A 81 -10.37 -13.32 10.76
C ILE A 81 -10.09 -14.11 12.06
N ALA A 82 -11.03 -14.94 12.50
CA ALA A 82 -10.88 -15.77 13.69
C ALA A 82 -9.81 -16.87 13.55
N ARG A 83 -9.55 -17.37 12.33
CA ARG A 83 -8.48 -18.36 12.05
C ARG A 83 -7.10 -17.71 12.00
N ALA A 84 -7.01 -16.50 11.46
CA ALA A 84 -5.77 -15.75 11.31
C ALA A 84 -5.27 -15.12 12.62
N LEU A 85 -6.15 -14.86 13.60
CA LEU A 85 -5.78 -14.24 14.87
C LEU A 85 -5.08 -15.21 15.84
N PRO A 86 -4.00 -14.77 16.51
CA PRO A 86 -3.48 -15.43 17.70
C PRO A 86 -4.57 -15.66 18.76
N LYS A 87 -4.56 -16.85 19.39
CA LYS A 87 -5.59 -17.34 20.34
C LYS A 87 -5.92 -16.42 21.52
N HIS A 88 -5.06 -15.45 21.83
CA HIS A 88 -5.24 -14.49 22.93
C HIS A 88 -5.93 -13.18 22.51
N LEU A 89 -6.20 -12.98 21.21
CA LEU A 89 -6.88 -11.81 20.66
C LEU A 89 -8.34 -12.12 20.33
N ASN A 90 -9.19 -11.10 20.43
CA ASN A 90 -10.64 -11.25 20.23
C ASN A 90 -11.04 -10.82 18.79
N PRO A 91 -11.66 -11.71 17.98
CA PRO A 91 -12.06 -11.40 16.60
C PRO A 91 -13.10 -10.28 16.46
N GLU A 92 -14.05 -10.18 17.39
CA GLU A 92 -15.07 -9.12 17.39
C GLU A 92 -14.43 -7.74 17.61
N ARG A 93 -13.46 -7.66 18.53
CA ARG A 93 -12.66 -6.45 18.80
C ARG A 93 -11.89 -6.06 17.55
N MET A 94 -11.17 -6.98 16.92
CA MET A 94 -10.43 -6.69 15.68
C MET A 94 -11.36 -6.16 14.58
N THR A 95 -12.47 -6.85 14.35
CA THR A 95 -13.50 -6.45 13.35
C THR A 95 -14.02 -5.04 13.63
N ARG A 96 -14.31 -4.71 14.90
CA ARG A 96 -14.78 -3.39 15.32
C ARG A 96 -13.72 -2.30 15.13
N THR A 97 -12.46 -2.55 15.52
CA THR A 97 -11.40 -1.55 15.39
C THR A 97 -11.02 -1.31 13.93
N ALA A 98 -11.02 -2.36 13.09
CA ALA A 98 -10.85 -2.24 11.63
C ALA A 98 -11.96 -1.39 10.98
N LEU A 99 -13.23 -1.63 11.34
CA LEU A 99 -14.36 -0.82 10.86
C LEU A 99 -14.26 0.65 11.32
N THR A 100 -13.80 0.90 12.55
CA THR A 100 -13.53 2.26 13.04
C THR A 100 -12.39 2.92 12.28
N ALA A 101 -11.27 2.23 12.05
CA ALA A 101 -10.13 2.74 11.28
C ALA A 101 -10.54 3.10 9.84
N PHE A 102 -11.34 2.25 9.19
CA PHE A 102 -11.91 2.51 7.86
C PHE A 102 -12.78 3.78 7.84
N ARG A 103 -13.62 3.99 8.86
CA ARG A 103 -14.49 5.18 8.97
C ARG A 103 -13.74 6.48 9.27
N LEU A 104 -12.60 6.40 9.98
CA LEU A 104 -11.80 7.57 10.33
C LEU A 104 -10.99 8.14 9.15
N ASN A 105 -10.74 7.36 8.11
CA ASN A 105 -10.02 7.79 6.92
C ASN A 105 -10.90 7.59 5.66
N PRO A 106 -11.68 8.60 5.25
CA PRO A 106 -12.61 8.50 4.12
C PRO A 106 -11.96 8.01 2.82
N LYS A 107 -10.67 8.28 2.60
CA LYS A 107 -9.95 7.81 1.41
C LYS A 107 -9.85 6.29 1.30
N LEU A 108 -10.02 5.54 2.39
CA LEU A 108 -10.08 4.08 2.34
C LEU A 108 -11.33 3.58 1.60
N SER A 109 -12.41 4.37 1.50
CA SER A 109 -13.57 4.02 0.66
C SER A 109 -13.34 4.24 -0.84
N GLU A 110 -12.25 4.93 -1.22
CA GLU A 110 -11.83 5.12 -2.62
C GLU A 110 -10.88 4.00 -3.08
N THR A 111 -10.37 3.16 -2.15
CA THR A 111 -9.52 2.01 -2.45
C THR A 111 -10.33 0.73 -2.67
N ASP A 112 -9.77 -0.26 -3.39
CA ASP A 112 -10.38 -1.57 -3.57
C ASP A 112 -10.69 -2.20 -2.19
N PRO A 113 -11.97 -2.45 -1.86
CA PRO A 113 -12.37 -3.08 -0.61
C PRO A 113 -11.63 -4.39 -0.32
N ARG A 114 -11.21 -5.12 -1.35
CA ARG A 114 -10.47 -6.39 -1.25
C ARG A 114 -9.10 -6.21 -0.62
N SER A 115 -8.39 -5.14 -1.00
CA SER A 115 -7.09 -4.77 -0.44
C SER A 115 -7.17 -4.32 1.02
N VAL A 116 -8.24 -3.60 1.38
CA VAL A 116 -8.52 -3.22 2.78
C VAL A 116 -8.73 -4.47 3.63
N PHE A 117 -9.45 -5.47 3.11
CA PHE A 117 -9.65 -6.75 3.79
C PHE A 117 -8.33 -7.55 3.92
N ALA A 118 -7.53 -7.63 2.85
CA ALA A 118 -6.23 -8.28 2.87
C ALA A 118 -5.28 -7.67 3.92
N ALA A 119 -5.19 -6.33 3.99
CA ALA A 119 -4.41 -5.61 4.99
C ALA A 119 -4.89 -5.89 6.44
N VAL A 120 -6.20 -6.07 6.66
CA VAL A 120 -6.74 -6.48 7.97
C VAL A 120 -6.38 -7.91 8.32
N ILE A 121 -6.39 -8.85 7.37
CA ILE A 121 -5.96 -10.24 7.60
C ILE A 121 -4.47 -10.32 7.94
N GLN A 122 -3.61 -9.56 7.26
CA GLN A 122 -2.20 -9.46 7.62
C GLN A 122 -1.99 -8.89 9.04
N ALA A 123 -2.78 -7.89 9.44
CA ALA A 123 -2.74 -7.38 10.81
C ALA A 123 -3.16 -8.45 11.85
N CYS A 124 -4.13 -9.30 11.49
CA CYS A 124 -4.54 -10.44 12.30
C CYS A 124 -3.39 -11.45 12.47
N GLN A 125 -2.71 -11.83 11.37
CA GLN A 125 -1.59 -12.76 11.37
C GLN A 125 -0.41 -12.26 12.22
N LEU A 126 -0.11 -10.96 12.14
CA LEU A 126 0.90 -10.31 12.99
C LEU A 126 0.44 -10.11 14.45
N GLY A 127 -0.83 -10.34 14.78
CA GLY A 127 -1.38 -10.04 16.10
C GLY A 127 -1.40 -8.54 16.46
N LEU A 128 -1.48 -7.67 15.45
CA LEU A 128 -1.47 -6.21 15.59
C LEU A 128 -2.89 -5.62 15.42
N GLU A 129 -3.32 -4.76 16.34
CA GLU A 129 -4.59 -4.06 16.24
C GLU A 129 -4.49 -2.84 15.31
N VAL A 130 -5.25 -2.85 14.22
CA VAL A 130 -5.41 -1.68 13.36
C VAL A 130 -6.23 -0.59 14.05
N GLY A 131 -5.68 0.63 14.19
CA GLY A 131 -6.43 1.79 14.71
C GLY A 131 -5.65 2.72 15.63
N LEU A 132 -6.32 3.24 16.67
CA LEU A 132 -5.79 4.30 17.54
C LEU A 132 -4.63 3.87 18.44
N MET A 133 -4.44 2.56 18.68
CA MET A 133 -3.38 2.03 19.55
C MET A 133 -1.98 2.08 18.91
N GLY A 134 -1.84 2.61 17.69
CA GLY A 134 -0.56 2.79 17.00
C GLY A 134 0.21 1.49 16.70
N GLU A 135 -0.44 0.33 16.82
CA GLU A 135 0.14 -0.96 16.52
C GLU A 135 0.27 -1.19 15.01
N ALA A 136 -0.81 -0.94 14.25
CA ALA A 136 -0.77 -0.92 12.80
C ALA A 136 -1.78 0.09 12.22
N HIS A 137 -1.52 0.52 10.98
CA HIS A 137 -2.32 1.51 10.27
C HIS A 137 -2.72 1.00 8.87
N LEU A 138 -3.99 1.22 8.51
CA LEU A 138 -4.49 1.04 7.15
C LEU A 138 -4.28 2.34 6.38
N VAL A 139 -3.46 2.31 5.33
CA VAL A 139 -3.10 3.52 4.57
C VAL A 139 -3.45 3.35 3.09
N PRO A 140 -4.20 4.30 2.50
CA PRO A 140 -4.52 4.28 1.08
C PRO A 140 -3.27 4.61 0.25
N PHE A 141 -3.01 3.79 -0.75
CA PHE A 141 -1.91 3.90 -1.69
C PHE A 141 -2.42 3.74 -3.12
N GLY A 142 -2.71 4.87 -3.78
CA GLY A 142 -3.42 4.87 -5.05
C GLY A 142 -4.83 4.29 -4.90
N SER A 143 -5.16 3.29 -5.70
CA SER A 143 -6.42 2.54 -5.63
C SER A 143 -6.39 1.36 -4.65
N GLN A 144 -5.29 1.13 -3.93
CA GLN A 144 -5.09 -0.02 -3.04
C GLN A 144 -4.91 0.42 -1.59
N CYS A 145 -5.17 -0.44 -0.62
CA CYS A 145 -4.86 -0.25 0.79
C CYS A 145 -3.64 -1.09 1.18
N GLN A 146 -2.74 -0.52 1.97
CA GLN A 146 -1.57 -1.18 2.52
C GLN A 146 -1.64 -1.24 4.05
N LEU A 147 -1.06 -2.29 4.64
CA LEU A 147 -0.82 -2.35 6.07
C LEU A 147 0.55 -1.75 6.38
N ILE A 148 0.60 -0.77 7.29
CA ILE A 148 1.86 -0.23 7.81
C ILE A 148 1.96 -0.54 9.31
N PRO A 149 2.90 -1.40 9.72
CA PRO A 149 3.23 -1.62 11.12
C PRO A 149 3.70 -0.31 11.79
N GLY A 150 3.01 0.07 12.86
CA GLY A 150 3.39 1.19 13.70
C GLY A 150 4.52 0.82 14.64
N TYR A 151 5.23 1.82 15.17
CA TYR A 151 6.38 1.57 16.04
C TYR A 151 5.98 0.87 17.35
N GLN A 152 4.77 1.11 17.86
CA GLN A 152 4.22 0.43 19.03
C GLN A 152 3.94 -1.05 18.72
N GLY A 153 3.54 -1.36 17.49
CA GLY A 153 3.38 -2.72 16.99
C GLY A 153 4.72 -3.46 16.87
N LEU A 154 5.74 -2.81 16.30
CA LEU A 154 7.10 -3.37 16.27
C LEU A 154 7.65 -3.63 17.67
N MET A 155 7.46 -2.69 18.62
CA MET A 155 7.86 -2.88 20.02
C MET A 155 7.06 -4.00 20.71
N LYS A 156 5.78 -4.17 20.39
CA LYS A 156 4.93 -5.28 20.88
C LYS A 156 5.43 -6.62 20.34
N LEU A 157 5.68 -6.73 19.03
CA LEU A 157 6.25 -7.91 18.39
C LEU A 157 7.63 -8.26 18.97
N ALA A 158 8.50 -7.27 19.15
CA ALA A 158 9.80 -7.47 19.77
C ALA A 158 9.72 -8.01 21.20
N ARG A 159 8.80 -7.51 22.04
CA ARG A 159 8.56 -8.08 23.38
C ARG A 159 7.92 -9.47 23.33
N ASN A 160 7.00 -9.69 22.40
CA ASN A 160 6.32 -10.98 22.19
C ASN A 160 7.27 -12.09 21.68
N SER A 161 8.39 -11.74 21.04
CA SER A 161 9.46 -12.70 20.67
C SER A 161 10.01 -13.51 21.84
N GLY A 162 9.81 -13.04 23.07
CA GLY A 162 10.31 -13.68 24.28
C GLY A 162 11.73 -13.29 24.67
N PHE A 163 12.54 -12.71 23.76
CA PHE A 163 13.92 -12.30 24.04
C PHE A 163 14.04 -10.91 24.66
N VAL A 164 13.23 -9.96 24.18
CA VAL A 164 13.28 -8.56 24.60
C VAL A 164 12.42 -8.36 25.85
N GLN A 165 12.99 -7.73 26.87
CA GLN A 165 12.28 -7.29 28.07
C GLN A 165 11.68 -5.90 27.87
N ASP A 166 12.50 -4.94 27.43
CA ASP A 166 12.06 -3.56 27.24
C ASP A 166 12.77 -2.85 26.10
N ILE A 167 12.12 -1.81 25.56
CA ILE A 167 12.65 -0.91 24.53
C ILE A 167 12.25 0.52 24.90
N TYR A 168 13.22 1.42 25.03
CA TYR A 168 12.99 2.83 25.33
C TYR A 168 13.89 3.74 24.46
N PRO A 169 13.33 4.80 23.84
CA PRO A 169 14.09 5.82 23.13
C PRO A 169 14.21 7.12 23.94
N HIS A 170 15.24 7.92 23.66
CA HIS A 170 15.36 9.30 24.14
C HIS A 170 16.01 10.22 23.10
N GLU A 171 15.65 11.50 23.14
CA GLU A 171 16.34 12.57 22.44
C GLU A 171 17.53 13.09 23.27
N VAL A 172 18.59 13.47 22.57
CA VAL A 172 19.80 14.07 23.13
C VAL A 172 19.88 15.51 22.66
N ARG A 173 20.14 16.44 23.57
CA ARG A 173 20.28 17.87 23.31
C ARG A 173 21.69 18.36 23.63
N ILE A 174 22.05 19.50 23.06
CA ILE A 174 23.42 20.01 23.03
C ILE A 174 24.06 20.23 24.42
N ASN A 175 23.25 20.52 25.44
CA ASN A 175 23.74 20.73 26.82
C ASN A 175 23.59 19.49 27.72
N ASP A 176 23.11 18.35 27.18
CA ASP A 176 23.11 17.07 27.90
C ASP A 176 24.51 16.44 27.83
N LYS A 177 24.92 15.69 28.86
CA LYS A 177 26.14 14.89 28.76
C LYS A 177 25.82 13.60 28.00
N PHE A 178 26.46 13.41 26.86
CA PHE A 178 26.25 12.24 26.02
C PHE A 178 27.58 11.69 25.51
N ASP A 179 27.78 10.39 25.67
CA ASP A 179 28.97 9.68 25.18
C ASP A 179 28.59 8.27 24.72
N ILE A 180 29.26 7.78 23.67
CA ILE A 180 29.05 6.47 23.08
C ILE A 180 30.38 5.82 22.74
N VAL A 181 30.60 4.61 23.27
CA VAL A 181 31.66 3.70 22.81
C VAL A 181 31.01 2.61 21.96
N LEU A 182 31.42 2.50 20.69
CA LEU A 182 30.91 1.50 19.73
C LEU A 182 31.82 0.27 19.55
N GLY A 183 32.97 0.24 20.23
CA GLY A 183 33.96 -0.85 20.15
C GLY A 183 33.48 -2.17 20.75
N LEU A 184 34.42 -3.08 21.02
CA LEU A 184 34.12 -4.44 21.54
C LEU A 184 33.21 -4.41 22.79
N ASN A 185 33.48 -3.49 23.71
CA ASN A 185 32.63 -3.22 24.86
C ASN A 185 31.78 -1.97 24.56
N ARG A 186 30.56 -2.17 24.07
CA ARG A 186 29.66 -1.07 23.73
C ARG A 186 29.07 -0.43 24.98
N THR A 187 29.19 0.88 25.11
CA THR A 187 28.59 1.65 26.21
C THR A 187 27.91 2.91 25.68
N LEU A 188 26.82 3.29 26.34
CA LEU A 188 26.11 4.54 26.09
C LEU A 188 25.85 5.21 27.43
N MET A 189 26.28 6.47 27.56
CA MET A 189 26.04 7.31 28.72
C MET A 189 25.21 8.51 28.28
N HIS A 190 24.07 8.73 28.94
CA HIS A 190 23.26 9.92 28.76
C HIS A 190 22.83 10.47 30.12
N GLU A 191 23.30 11.66 30.46
CA GLU A 191 22.78 12.45 31.57
C GLU A 191 22.16 13.74 31.01
N PRO A 192 20.82 13.84 30.93
CA PRO A 192 20.17 15.10 30.61
C PRO A 192 20.63 16.21 31.55
N LEU A 193 20.76 17.45 31.07
CA LEU A 193 20.97 18.60 31.95
C LEU A 193 19.85 18.64 32.98
N LYS A 194 20.17 18.81 34.27
CA LYS A 194 19.19 18.76 35.38
C LYS A 194 19.02 20.11 36.05
N LYS A 195 17.77 20.42 36.40
CA LYS A 195 17.38 21.55 37.24
C LYS A 195 16.45 21.05 38.34
N ASN A 196 16.78 21.35 39.60
CA ASN A 196 16.05 20.87 40.79
C ASN A 196 15.83 19.33 40.84
N GLY A 197 16.75 18.55 40.28
CA GLY A 197 16.69 17.09 40.23
C GLY A 197 15.93 16.48 39.03
N PHE A 198 15.18 17.29 38.28
CA PHE A 198 14.48 16.89 37.06
C PHE A 198 15.27 17.31 35.81
N PRO A 199 15.01 16.76 34.61
CA PRO A 199 15.52 17.32 33.37
C PRO A 199 15.16 18.80 33.25
N ALA A 200 16.14 19.61 32.85
CA ALA A 200 15.99 21.05 32.65
C ALA A 200 15.03 21.36 31.49
N GLY A 201 14.56 22.61 31.42
CA GLY A 201 13.63 23.04 30.38
C GLY A 201 14.23 22.90 28.98
N ASP A 202 13.35 22.78 27.98
CA ASP A 202 13.73 22.58 26.57
C ASP A 202 14.73 23.62 26.05
N GLU A 203 14.56 24.88 26.43
CA GLU A 203 15.44 26.00 26.10
C GLU A 203 16.82 25.88 26.77
N GLU A 204 16.86 25.40 28.02
CA GLU A 204 18.07 25.24 28.82
C GLU A 204 18.90 24.02 28.39
N ARG A 205 18.25 22.91 28.04
CA ARG A 205 18.89 21.75 27.40
C ARG A 205 19.37 22.08 25.97
N GLY A 206 18.75 23.07 25.34
CA GLY A 206 19.09 23.58 24.03
C GLY A 206 18.58 22.71 22.88
N GLN A 207 19.20 22.87 21.71
CA GLN A 207 18.80 22.18 20.48
C GLN A 207 19.06 20.68 20.54
N ILE A 208 18.20 19.89 19.90
CA ILE A 208 18.38 18.45 19.71
C ILE A 208 19.59 18.22 18.79
N ILE A 209 20.50 17.33 19.18
CA ILE A 209 21.68 16.91 18.42
C ILE A 209 21.59 15.46 17.93
N GLY A 210 20.72 14.65 18.52
CA GLY A 210 20.54 13.26 18.13
C GLY A 210 19.45 12.55 18.91
N PHE A 211 19.30 11.27 18.62
CA PHE A 211 18.33 10.37 19.22
C PHE A 211 18.98 9.00 19.41
N TYR A 212 18.62 8.29 20.47
CA TYR A 212 18.99 6.89 20.63
C TYR A 212 17.82 6.05 21.12
N ALA A 213 17.91 4.75 20.93
CA ALA A 213 17.03 3.77 21.53
C ALA A 213 17.84 2.59 22.07
N VAL A 214 17.42 2.08 23.23
CA VAL A 214 18.01 0.93 23.91
C VAL A 214 16.99 -0.19 23.95
N ALA A 215 17.44 -1.42 23.67
CA ALA A 215 16.71 -2.64 24.00
C ALA A 215 17.43 -3.38 25.13
N VAL A 216 16.64 -3.82 26.11
CA VAL A 216 17.08 -4.67 27.22
C VAL A 216 16.55 -6.07 26.96
N PHE A 217 17.43 -7.06 26.98
CA PHE A 217 17.10 -8.47 26.83
C PHE A 217 16.85 -9.11 28.19
N LYS A 218 16.09 -10.23 28.21
CA LYS A 218 15.74 -10.92 29.46
C LYS A 218 16.92 -11.60 30.17
N ASP A 219 18.02 -11.83 29.48
CA ASP A 219 19.30 -12.30 30.04
C ASP A 219 20.11 -11.17 30.71
N GLY A 220 19.62 -9.92 30.69
CA GLY A 220 20.31 -8.73 31.18
C GLY A 220 21.21 -8.06 30.14
N GLY A 221 21.38 -8.65 28.96
CA GLY A 221 22.07 -8.06 27.82
C GLY A 221 21.40 -6.76 27.36
N ARG A 222 22.19 -5.87 26.76
CA ARG A 222 21.70 -4.60 26.22
C ARG A 222 22.29 -4.35 24.85
N THR A 223 21.45 -3.87 23.94
CA THR A 223 21.89 -3.30 22.66
C THR A 223 21.26 -1.94 22.48
N PHE A 224 21.92 -1.06 21.75
CA PHE A 224 21.43 0.27 21.47
C PHE A 224 21.76 0.68 20.03
N LEU A 225 20.96 1.61 19.52
CA LEU A 225 21.23 2.34 18.30
C LEU A 225 21.15 3.83 18.61
N ALA A 226 22.11 4.60 18.12
CA ALA A 226 22.07 6.06 18.14
C ALA A 226 22.14 6.60 16.72
N MET A 227 21.46 7.72 16.49
CA MET A 227 21.46 8.46 15.23
C MET A 227 21.65 9.94 15.52
N SER A 228 22.47 10.62 14.74
CA SER A 228 22.56 12.08 14.79
C SER A 228 21.27 12.72 14.27
N LYS A 229 21.06 14.00 14.61
CA LYS A 229 19.93 14.78 14.06
C LYS A 229 19.94 14.77 12.54
N GLU A 230 21.11 14.91 11.93
CA GLU A 230 21.30 14.94 10.47
C GLU A 230 20.85 13.63 9.82
N GLN A 231 21.17 12.47 10.43
CA GLN A 231 20.72 11.17 9.95
C GLN A 231 19.20 11.01 10.06
N VAL A 232 18.58 11.49 11.14
CA VAL A 232 17.11 11.52 11.28
C VAL A 232 16.47 12.47 10.26
N GLU A 233 17.10 13.61 9.98
CA GLU A 233 16.64 14.55 8.95
C GLU A 233 16.80 14.01 7.52
N GLN A 234 17.80 13.17 7.24
CA GLN A 234 17.88 12.42 5.98
C GLN A 234 16.68 11.48 5.82
N VAL A 235 16.31 10.73 6.87
CA VAL A 235 15.11 9.88 6.86
C VAL A 235 13.84 10.73 6.68
N ARG A 236 13.71 11.88 7.35
CA ARG A 236 12.62 12.85 7.11
C ARG A 236 12.53 13.21 5.63
N ASN A 237 13.64 13.66 5.04
CA ASN A 237 13.69 14.18 3.67
C ASN A 237 13.33 13.10 2.63
N ASN A 238 13.67 11.84 2.91
CA ASN A 238 13.31 10.68 2.07
C ASN A 238 11.87 10.19 2.31
N SER A 239 11.24 10.52 3.44
CA SER A 239 9.88 10.08 3.75
C SER A 239 8.83 10.70 2.82
N ARG A 240 8.00 9.85 2.20
CA ARG A 240 6.93 10.28 1.28
C ARG A 240 5.97 11.30 1.89
N GLY A 241 5.64 11.16 3.17
CA GLY A 241 4.79 12.10 3.90
C GLY A 241 5.36 13.53 3.90
N TYR A 242 6.67 13.68 4.15
CA TYR A 242 7.36 14.96 4.11
C TYR A 242 7.49 15.51 2.68
N GLN A 243 7.85 14.65 1.71
CA GLN A 243 7.95 15.04 0.30
C GLN A 243 6.61 15.54 -0.25
N MET A 244 5.49 14.88 0.09
CA MET A 244 4.16 15.33 -0.29
C MET A 244 3.75 16.62 0.44
N ALA A 245 4.01 16.73 1.75
CA ALA A 245 3.76 17.97 2.48
C ALA A 245 4.49 19.17 1.84
N LYS A 246 5.78 19.02 1.54
CA LYS A 246 6.60 20.02 0.83
C LYS A 246 6.05 20.33 -0.58
N LYS A 247 5.66 19.31 -1.36
CA LYS A 247 5.07 19.46 -2.70
C LYS A 247 3.77 20.27 -2.66
N TYR A 248 2.90 20.01 -1.68
CA TYR A 248 1.62 20.70 -1.51
C TYR A 248 1.71 21.95 -0.62
N ARG A 249 2.91 22.35 -0.18
CA ARG A 249 3.17 23.47 0.74
C ARG A 249 2.30 23.43 2.01
N LYS A 250 2.15 22.22 2.56
CA LYS A 250 1.45 21.98 3.83
C LYS A 250 2.46 21.71 4.93
N GLU A 251 2.09 22.07 6.14
CA GLU A 251 2.80 21.66 7.36
C GLU A 251 2.83 20.13 7.44
N SER A 252 3.98 19.57 7.83
CA SER A 252 4.17 18.13 8.01
C SER A 252 4.22 17.76 9.48
N THR A 253 3.94 16.49 9.80
CA THR A 253 4.10 15.94 11.15
C THR A 253 5.55 16.04 11.66
N TRP A 254 6.53 16.19 10.78
CA TRP A 254 7.92 16.41 11.17
C TRP A 254 8.20 17.83 11.65
N ASP A 255 7.39 18.81 11.23
CA ASP A 255 7.55 20.21 11.63
C ASP A 255 6.89 20.44 13.01
N THR A 256 5.73 19.83 13.26
CA THR A 256 4.98 19.94 14.52
C THR A 256 5.43 18.94 15.60
N HIS A 257 5.88 17.74 15.21
CA HIS A 257 6.18 16.64 16.13
C HIS A 257 7.55 15.99 15.84
N PHE A 258 8.58 16.81 15.67
CA PHE A 258 9.95 16.37 15.36
C PHE A 258 10.48 15.31 16.36
N ILE A 259 10.31 15.52 17.68
CA ILE A 259 10.79 14.57 18.70
C ILE A 259 10.11 13.19 18.57
N PRO A 260 8.77 13.05 18.61
CA PRO A 260 8.11 11.76 18.38
C PRO A 260 8.52 11.07 17.07
N MET A 261 8.73 11.83 15.99
CA MET A 261 9.13 11.27 14.70
C MET A 261 10.58 10.77 14.72
N GLY A 262 11.51 11.48 15.36
CA GLY A 262 12.89 11.03 15.58
C GLY A 262 12.97 9.78 16.46
N LEU A 263 12.24 9.75 17.58
CA LEU A 263 12.14 8.58 18.46
C LEU A 263 11.58 7.36 17.71
N LYS A 264 10.52 7.54 16.91
CA LYS A 264 9.96 6.50 16.01
C LYS A 264 11.01 5.97 15.04
N THR A 265 11.80 6.85 14.41
CA THR A 265 12.83 6.45 13.44
C THR A 265 13.90 5.57 14.09
N VAL A 266 14.41 5.95 15.27
CA VAL A 266 15.44 5.13 15.94
C VAL A 266 14.88 3.82 16.47
N ILE A 267 13.62 3.77 16.94
CA ILE A 267 12.96 2.50 17.31
C ILE A 267 12.89 1.55 16.12
N ARG A 268 12.41 2.02 14.94
CA ARG A 268 12.32 1.20 13.73
C ARG A 268 13.68 0.59 13.37
N ARG A 269 14.73 1.42 13.32
CA ARG A 269 16.10 0.98 13.01
C ARG A 269 16.70 0.07 14.09
N LEU A 270 16.37 0.28 15.36
CA LEU A 270 16.77 -0.61 16.45
C LEU A 270 16.13 -2.00 16.30
N CYS A 271 14.85 -2.09 15.93
CA CYS A 271 14.16 -3.37 15.72
C CYS A 271 14.83 -4.25 14.65
N ASN A 272 15.52 -3.67 13.66
CA ASN A 272 16.32 -4.43 12.69
C ASN A 272 17.52 -5.16 13.32
N LEU A 273 18.00 -4.71 14.49
CA LEU A 273 19.13 -5.30 15.22
C LEU A 273 18.72 -6.33 16.29
N LEU A 274 17.42 -6.48 16.56
CA LEU A 274 16.92 -7.39 17.59
C LEU A 274 16.78 -8.83 17.06
N PRO A 275 16.82 -9.85 17.92
CA PRO A 275 16.39 -11.21 17.57
C PRO A 275 14.95 -11.17 17.06
N LYS A 276 14.73 -11.63 15.83
CA LYS A 276 13.43 -11.51 15.15
C LYS A 276 12.64 -12.81 15.30
N SER A 277 11.38 -12.70 15.74
CA SER A 277 10.38 -13.75 15.46
C SER A 277 9.91 -13.62 14.00
N PRO A 278 9.27 -14.65 13.42
CA PRO A 278 8.74 -14.57 12.05
C PRO A 278 7.80 -13.37 11.83
N GLU A 279 6.98 -13.05 12.82
CA GLU A 279 6.04 -11.92 12.79
C GLU A 279 6.78 -10.58 12.82
N LEU A 280 7.83 -10.44 13.64
CA LEU A 280 8.66 -9.23 13.64
C LEU A 280 9.42 -9.06 12.32
N ALA A 281 9.97 -10.14 11.77
CA ALA A 281 10.65 -10.10 10.48
C ALA A 281 9.71 -9.66 9.35
N LEU A 282 8.50 -10.23 9.29
CA LEU A 282 7.48 -9.87 8.31
C LEU A 282 7.02 -8.41 8.47
N ALA A 283 6.80 -7.95 9.70
CA ALA A 283 6.39 -6.57 9.97
C ALA A 283 7.49 -5.54 9.63
N LEU A 284 8.77 -5.89 9.81
CA LEU A 284 9.88 -5.03 9.39
C LEU A 284 10.00 -4.96 7.87
N ALA A 285 9.87 -6.09 7.16
CA ALA A 285 9.88 -6.09 5.70
C ALA A 285 8.71 -5.30 5.09
N MET A 286 7.50 -5.39 5.67
CA MET A 286 6.36 -4.55 5.28
C MET A 286 6.63 -3.04 5.43
N ASP A 287 7.35 -2.66 6.50
CA ASP A 287 7.71 -1.28 6.78
C ASP A 287 8.83 -0.78 5.84
N GLU A 288 9.81 -1.62 5.52
CA GLU A 288 10.87 -1.30 4.55
C GLU A 288 10.35 -1.18 3.11
N MET A 289 9.44 -2.08 2.68
CA MET A 289 8.72 -1.93 1.41
C MET A 289 7.94 -0.62 1.38
N HIS A 290 7.35 -0.19 2.51
CA HIS A 290 6.67 1.10 2.59
C HIS A 290 7.64 2.31 2.54
N GLU A 291 8.83 2.21 3.17
CA GLU A 291 9.87 3.25 3.11
C GLU A 291 10.42 3.43 1.70
N ARG A 292 10.77 2.33 0.99
CA ARG A 292 11.12 2.35 -0.45
C ARG A 292 9.93 2.78 -1.30
N GLY A 293 8.74 2.44 -0.83
CA GLY A 293 7.48 2.89 -1.38
C GLY A 293 6.93 1.98 -2.47
N GLU A 294 7.31 0.71 -2.43
CA GLU A 294 6.73 -0.35 -3.25
C GLU A 294 5.27 -0.60 -2.87
N THR A 295 4.57 -1.32 -3.75
CA THR A 295 3.23 -1.80 -3.51
C THR A 295 3.26 -3.21 -2.98
N GLN A 296 2.58 -3.46 -1.85
CA GLN A 296 2.49 -4.81 -1.27
C GLN A 296 1.71 -5.79 -2.17
N ASN A 297 0.87 -5.28 -3.10
CA ASN A 297 0.11 -6.03 -4.13
C ASN A 297 -0.51 -7.34 -3.63
N ILE A 298 -1.23 -7.26 -2.50
CA ILE A 298 -1.72 -8.43 -1.77
C ILE A 298 -3.06 -8.89 -2.34
N GLY A 299 -3.10 -10.09 -2.93
CA GLY A 299 -4.36 -10.75 -3.23
C GLY A 299 -5.07 -11.24 -1.96
N ILE A 300 -6.41 -11.31 -1.97
CA ILE A 300 -7.17 -11.88 -0.83
C ILE A 300 -6.71 -13.32 -0.54
N ALA A 301 -6.42 -14.11 -1.58
CA ALA A 301 -5.96 -15.48 -1.41
C ALA A 301 -4.62 -15.55 -0.65
N ASP A 302 -3.65 -14.71 -1.04
CA ASP A 302 -2.30 -14.65 -0.47
C ASP A 302 -2.28 -14.06 0.96
N ALA A 303 -3.27 -13.22 1.27
CA ALA A 303 -3.53 -12.79 2.64
C ALA A 303 -4.13 -13.92 3.48
N ILE A 304 -5.16 -14.63 2.99
CA ILE A 304 -5.87 -15.66 3.77
C ILE A 304 -4.99 -16.90 4.03
N ASN A 305 -4.25 -17.37 3.02
CA ASN A 305 -3.38 -18.53 3.16
C ASN A 305 -2.07 -18.22 3.93
N GLY A 306 -1.73 -16.95 4.13
CA GLY A 306 -0.49 -16.51 4.77
C GLY A 306 0.76 -16.73 3.92
N SER A 307 0.63 -16.94 2.60
CA SER A 307 1.75 -17.13 1.67
C SER A 307 2.35 -15.83 1.15
N TRP A 308 1.82 -14.67 1.54
CA TRP A 308 2.44 -13.39 1.22
C TRP A 308 3.80 -13.28 1.90
N ALA A 309 4.85 -13.29 1.07
CA ALA A 309 6.21 -12.96 1.46
C ALA A 309 6.65 -11.71 0.67
N PRO A 310 7.47 -10.82 1.26
CA PRO A 310 8.11 -9.75 0.50
C PRO A 310 8.99 -10.37 -0.59
N VAL A 311 8.86 -9.90 -1.83
CA VAL A 311 9.84 -10.22 -2.88
C VAL A 311 11.13 -9.48 -2.52
N ILE A 312 12.17 -10.24 -2.22
CA ILE A 312 13.51 -9.70 -1.98
C ILE A 312 14.26 -9.81 -3.31
N ASP A 313 14.37 -8.69 -4.03
CA ASP A 313 15.17 -8.59 -5.26
C ASP A 313 16.68 -8.45 -4.92
N ASP A 314 17.22 -9.40 -4.16
CA ASP A 314 18.66 -9.53 -3.88
C ASP A 314 19.21 -10.80 -4.57
N GLU A 315 19.59 -10.68 -5.84
CA GLU A 315 20.59 -11.53 -6.50
C GLU A 315 21.31 -10.73 -7.61
N PRO A 316 22.36 -9.95 -7.27
CA PRO A 316 23.40 -9.61 -8.23
C PRO A 316 24.25 -10.87 -8.45
N GLY A 317 23.74 -11.76 -9.30
CA GLY A 317 24.09 -13.19 -9.35
C GLY A 317 25.55 -13.53 -9.04
N GLU A 318 25.75 -14.24 -7.94
CA GLU A 318 27.01 -14.92 -7.67
C GLU A 318 27.25 -15.98 -8.75
N GLN A 319 28.48 -15.99 -9.28
CA GLN A 319 28.88 -16.93 -10.32
C GLN A 319 29.12 -18.29 -9.67
N ASP A 320 28.28 -19.27 -9.98
CA ASP A 320 28.43 -20.65 -9.50
C ASP A 320 29.85 -21.17 -9.76
N ALA A 321 30.59 -21.41 -8.68
CA ALA A 321 31.88 -22.06 -8.73
C ALA A 321 31.67 -23.57 -8.91
N ASP A 322 31.90 -24.02 -10.15
CA ASP A 322 31.99 -25.39 -10.64
C ASP A 322 32.31 -26.47 -9.58
N VAL A 323 31.31 -27.29 -9.22
CA VAL A 323 31.50 -28.60 -8.60
C VAL A 323 30.59 -29.63 -9.25
N GLN A 324 31.21 -30.61 -9.91
CA GLN A 324 30.54 -31.70 -10.63
C GLN A 324 30.01 -32.77 -9.67
N GLY A 325 28.85 -33.37 -9.98
CA GLY A 325 28.64 -34.80 -9.70
C GLY A 325 27.25 -35.28 -9.20
N GLN A 326 26.58 -36.03 -10.09
CA GLN A 326 25.72 -37.20 -9.79
C GLN A 326 24.28 -36.99 -9.30
N ASP A 327 23.37 -36.95 -10.29
CA ASP A 327 22.20 -37.82 -10.45
C ASP A 327 21.65 -38.57 -9.21
N ASN A 328 20.43 -38.22 -8.78
CA ASN A 328 19.42 -39.26 -8.56
C ASN A 328 17.98 -38.74 -8.72
N ILE A 329 17.18 -39.51 -9.45
CA ILE A 329 15.80 -39.17 -9.81
C ILE A 329 14.84 -39.80 -8.80
N VAL A 330 14.05 -38.99 -8.08
CA VAL A 330 12.81 -39.44 -7.44
C VAL A 330 11.71 -38.42 -7.69
N SER A 331 10.75 -38.79 -8.53
CA SER A 331 9.62 -37.96 -8.98
C SER A 331 8.30 -38.41 -8.35
N THR A 332 7.46 -37.48 -7.89
CA THR A 332 5.98 -37.64 -7.77
C THR A 332 5.32 -36.26 -7.56
N PRO A 333 4.03 -36.05 -7.88
CA PRO A 333 3.71 -35.30 -9.09
C PRO A 333 2.93 -34.00 -8.86
N VAL A 334 3.14 -33.01 -9.74
CA VAL A 334 2.28 -31.83 -9.85
C VAL A 334 1.20 -32.07 -10.91
N ARG A 335 -0.02 -31.64 -10.58
CA ARG A 335 -1.29 -32.01 -11.21
C ARG A 335 -1.56 -31.20 -12.49
N GLU A 336 -1.98 -31.87 -13.54
CA GLU A 336 -2.24 -31.27 -14.87
C GLU A 336 -3.37 -30.23 -14.85
N VAL A 337 -3.04 -28.97 -15.14
CA VAL A 337 -3.90 -28.00 -15.83
C VAL A 337 -2.99 -27.14 -16.72
N GLY A 338 -3.25 -27.06 -18.02
CA GLY A 338 -2.49 -26.17 -18.92
C GLY A 338 -1.85 -26.80 -20.17
N GLY A 339 -2.26 -28.00 -20.61
CA GLY A 339 -1.63 -28.70 -21.74
C GLY A 339 -1.55 -27.90 -23.05
N LYS A 340 -2.53 -27.02 -23.35
CA LYS A 340 -2.50 -26.14 -24.54
C LYS A 340 -1.55 -24.95 -24.38
N LEU A 341 -1.55 -24.30 -23.20
CA LEU A 341 -0.68 -23.16 -22.90
C LEU A 341 0.80 -23.58 -22.76
N GLY A 342 1.07 -24.70 -22.09
CA GLY A 342 2.43 -25.23 -21.98
C GLY A 342 3.03 -25.58 -23.35
N ALA A 343 2.23 -26.14 -24.26
CA ALA A 343 2.66 -26.45 -25.62
C ALA A 343 2.94 -25.18 -26.46
N THR A 344 2.12 -24.14 -26.35
CA THR A 344 2.37 -22.87 -27.07
C THR A 344 3.57 -22.12 -26.49
N LEU A 345 3.73 -22.08 -25.16
CA LEU A 345 4.92 -21.52 -24.52
C LEU A 345 6.22 -22.26 -24.91
N ALA A 346 6.19 -23.59 -25.00
CA ALA A 346 7.32 -24.37 -25.50
C ALA A 346 7.63 -24.08 -26.98
N THR A 347 6.59 -23.92 -27.81
CA THR A 347 6.75 -23.53 -29.23
C THR A 347 7.38 -22.14 -29.36
N ILE A 348 6.90 -21.17 -28.56
CA ILE A 348 7.46 -19.82 -28.47
C ILE A 348 8.93 -19.86 -28.03
N GLY A 349 9.28 -20.68 -27.03
CA GLY A 349 10.66 -20.83 -26.57
C GLY A 349 11.62 -21.37 -27.64
N ASN A 350 11.11 -22.22 -28.54
CA ASN A 350 11.90 -22.89 -29.58
C ASN A 350 11.97 -22.14 -30.92
N ALA A 351 11.13 -21.13 -31.16
CA ALA A 351 11.12 -20.36 -32.41
C ALA A 351 12.51 -19.78 -32.73
N ALA A 352 13.04 -20.09 -33.92
CA ALA A 352 14.42 -19.82 -34.32
C ALA A 352 14.61 -18.44 -34.99
N SER A 353 13.53 -17.81 -35.43
CA SER A 353 13.54 -16.48 -36.05
C SER A 353 12.41 -15.59 -35.52
N VAL A 354 12.55 -14.28 -35.66
CA VAL A 354 11.50 -13.31 -35.25
C VAL A 354 10.22 -13.50 -36.07
N GLY A 355 10.33 -13.85 -37.36
CA GLY A 355 9.17 -14.13 -38.22
C GLY A 355 8.39 -15.37 -37.77
N GLU A 356 9.09 -16.46 -37.46
CA GLU A 356 8.47 -17.68 -36.91
C GLU A 356 7.82 -17.43 -35.54
N LEU A 357 8.47 -16.64 -34.69
CA LEU A 357 7.93 -16.23 -33.39
C LEU A 357 6.65 -15.38 -33.54
N ASP A 358 6.62 -14.45 -34.50
CA ASP A 358 5.47 -13.60 -34.79
C ASP A 358 4.29 -14.43 -35.36
N GLU A 359 4.54 -15.41 -36.25
CA GLU A 359 3.50 -16.33 -36.74
C GLU A 359 2.91 -17.24 -35.64
N VAL A 360 3.75 -17.78 -34.75
CA VAL A 360 3.32 -18.61 -33.62
C VAL A 360 2.46 -17.79 -32.65
N PHE A 361 2.82 -16.53 -32.41
CA PHE A 361 2.04 -15.61 -31.58
C PHE A 361 0.67 -15.28 -32.20
N LEU A 362 0.63 -14.87 -33.47
CA LEU A 362 -0.61 -14.52 -34.19
C LEU A 362 -1.59 -15.72 -34.30
N ARG A 363 -1.08 -16.95 -34.39
CA ARG A 363 -1.93 -18.16 -34.36
C ARG A 363 -2.46 -18.48 -32.95
N ALA A 364 -1.80 -18.00 -31.91
CA ALA A 364 -2.10 -18.30 -30.52
C ALA A 364 -2.97 -17.24 -29.82
N GLU A 365 -2.91 -15.97 -30.22
CA GLU A 365 -3.59 -14.87 -29.51
C GLU A 365 -5.11 -15.07 -29.39
N ASP A 366 -5.79 -15.48 -30.46
CA ASP A 366 -7.24 -15.81 -30.47
C ASP A 366 -7.61 -17.03 -29.61
N SER A 367 -6.63 -17.77 -29.07
CA SER A 367 -6.83 -19.00 -28.30
C SER A 367 -6.73 -18.83 -26.78
N PHE A 368 -6.36 -17.64 -26.27
CA PHE A 368 -6.12 -17.40 -24.85
C PHE A 368 -6.67 -16.03 -24.40
N GLU A 369 -7.21 -15.97 -23.18
CA GLU A 369 -7.73 -14.74 -22.57
C GLU A 369 -7.14 -14.51 -21.16
N GLY A 370 -7.11 -13.26 -20.72
CA GLY A 370 -6.70 -12.90 -19.36
C GLY A 370 -5.26 -13.29 -19.02
N ASN A 371 -5.06 -13.98 -17.89
CA ASN A 371 -3.75 -14.34 -17.35
C ASN A 371 -2.95 -15.26 -18.30
N GLU A 372 -3.63 -16.14 -19.05
CA GLU A 372 -2.94 -17.02 -20.02
C GLU A 372 -2.35 -16.23 -21.19
N LEU A 373 -3.07 -15.21 -21.67
CA LEU A 373 -2.59 -14.29 -22.71
C LEU A 373 -1.44 -13.40 -22.18
N GLU A 374 -1.50 -12.96 -20.92
CA GLU A 374 -0.43 -12.19 -20.28
C GLU A 374 0.87 -12.99 -20.16
N GLN A 375 0.80 -14.27 -19.75
CA GLN A 375 1.95 -15.17 -19.71
C GLN A 375 2.54 -15.41 -21.13
N LEU A 376 1.67 -15.56 -22.13
CA LEU A 376 2.08 -15.75 -23.52
C LEU A 376 2.77 -14.49 -24.09
N LEU A 377 2.26 -13.29 -23.79
CA LEU A 377 2.87 -12.00 -24.12
C LEU A 377 4.25 -11.80 -23.46
N ILE A 378 4.41 -12.20 -22.19
CA ILE A 378 5.69 -12.13 -21.47
C ILE A 378 6.73 -13.07 -22.12
N ALA A 379 6.34 -14.31 -22.42
CA ALA A 379 7.22 -15.29 -23.07
C ALA A 379 7.63 -14.84 -24.49
N TYR A 380 6.68 -14.31 -25.26
CA TYR A 380 6.92 -13.75 -26.59
C TYR A 380 7.95 -12.61 -26.56
N ARG A 381 7.77 -11.61 -25.67
CA ARG A 381 8.73 -10.49 -25.52
C ARG A 381 10.13 -10.99 -25.16
N ARG A 382 10.23 -11.86 -24.15
CA ARG A 382 11.50 -12.45 -23.71
C ARG A 382 12.22 -13.21 -24.83
N ARG A 383 11.50 -13.94 -25.69
CA ARG A 383 12.10 -14.61 -26.85
C ARG A 383 12.51 -13.62 -27.94
N LYS A 384 11.68 -12.62 -28.23
CA LYS A 384 11.97 -11.59 -29.25
C LYS A 384 13.23 -10.80 -28.90
N ASP A 385 13.39 -10.42 -27.64
CA ASP A 385 14.60 -9.74 -27.14
C ASP A 385 15.84 -10.63 -27.25
N ALA A 386 15.73 -11.93 -26.93
CA ALA A 386 16.84 -12.88 -27.09
C ALA A 386 17.26 -13.07 -28.56
N LEU A 387 16.31 -13.14 -29.50
CA LEU A 387 16.59 -13.26 -30.93
C LEU A 387 17.21 -11.96 -31.49
N ASN A 388 16.67 -10.79 -31.11
CA ASN A 388 17.21 -9.50 -31.51
C ASN A 388 18.65 -9.27 -30.99
N ASN A 389 18.93 -9.65 -29.74
CA ASN A 389 20.26 -9.52 -29.13
C ASN A 389 21.24 -10.61 -29.61
N THR A 390 20.75 -11.67 -30.26
CA THR A 390 21.58 -12.61 -31.02
C THR A 390 21.93 -12.02 -32.39
N SER A 391 20.98 -11.35 -33.05
CA SER A 391 21.20 -10.68 -34.34
C SER A 391 22.26 -9.55 -34.24
N SER A 392 22.21 -8.71 -33.20
CA SER A 392 23.22 -7.67 -32.97
C SER A 392 24.63 -8.25 -32.80
N ARG A 393 24.78 -9.31 -31.98
CA ARG A 393 26.06 -9.99 -31.74
C ARG A 393 26.64 -10.65 -32.99
N VAL A 394 25.83 -11.03 -33.97
CA VAL A 394 26.32 -11.57 -35.26
C VAL A 394 26.82 -10.44 -36.17
N CYS A 395 26.15 -9.29 -36.20
CA CYS A 395 26.63 -8.11 -36.94
C CYS A 395 27.96 -7.57 -36.39
N ASP A 396 28.17 -7.59 -35.06
CA ASP A 396 29.43 -7.15 -34.45
C ASP A 396 30.63 -8.08 -34.77
N ILE A 397 30.37 -9.33 -35.21
CA ILE A 397 31.40 -10.33 -35.55
C ILE A 397 31.75 -10.32 -37.05
N PHE A 398 30.78 -10.00 -37.92
CA PHE A 398 30.97 -9.90 -39.37
C PHE A 398 30.84 -8.45 -39.83
N GLY A 399 31.88 -7.66 -39.59
CA GLY A 399 31.95 -6.28 -40.07
C GLY A 399 31.90 -6.19 -41.60
N GLU A 400 30.84 -5.61 -42.14
CA GLU A 400 30.76 -5.23 -43.55
C GLU A 400 31.68 -4.05 -43.83
N ALA A 401 32.72 -4.30 -44.62
CA ALA A 401 33.51 -3.26 -45.26
C ALA A 401 32.91 -2.93 -46.63
N GLU A 402 32.15 -1.84 -46.73
CA GLU A 402 31.86 -1.18 -48.01
C GLU A 402 32.40 0.26 -48.05
N LYS A 403 32.54 0.79 -49.26
CA LYS A 403 33.48 1.83 -49.68
C LYS A 403 32.91 3.25 -49.70
#